data_AF-A0AAD5P7R0-F1
#
_entry.id   AF-A0AAD5P7R0-F1
#
_cell.length_a   1.000
_cell.length_b   1.000
_cell.length_c   1.000
_cell.angle_alpha   90.00
_cell.angle_beta   90.00
_cell.angle_gamma   90.00
#
_symmetry.space_group_name_H-M   'P 1'
#
loop_
_entity.id
_entity.type
_entity.pdbx_description
1 polymer ?
#
loop_
_entity_poly.entity_id
_entity_poly.type
_entity_poly.pdbx_seq_one_letter_code
_entity_poly.pdbx_strand_id
1 'polypeptide(L)'
;MLRMPYSLTQRGPLHVSGVGNYVLKVLSNKTQEGDHLFTLYFLDSGAYTDDSKKEYDFIKQDQLDWLQSTSASFANIKFGTEKPNAIAYFHIPIWEYNEKEGEITPRLGDKRESVSSPKEGAAKVFDSIKAVGDIKVTGCGHDHVNDYCLDRDGIFLCYGGGSGLSGYGASHIGWPRRARIWEISDFGGSIQTWKRLYDERLTMIDFQTIYL
;
A
#
# COMPACT_ATOMS: atom_id res chain seq x y z
N MET A 1 5.49 23.09 -1.88
CA MET A 1 4.88 22.05 -2.73
C MET A 1 4.06 22.78 -3.79
N LEU A 2 4.42 22.65 -5.07
CA LEU A 2 3.60 23.19 -6.16
C LEU A 2 2.23 22.50 -6.10
N ARG A 3 1.15 23.28 -5.99
CA ARG A 3 -0.21 22.75 -5.91
C ARG A 3 -0.61 22.28 -7.31
N MET A 4 -0.49 20.99 -7.57
CA MET A 4 -0.94 20.41 -8.83
C MET A 4 -2.47 20.32 -8.84
N PRO A 5 -3.15 20.72 -9.93
CA PRO A 5 -4.59 20.53 -10.07
C PRO A 5 -4.98 19.08 -9.80
N TYR A 6 -6.08 18.88 -9.06
CA TYR A 6 -6.65 17.57 -8.71
C TYR A 6 -5.79 16.68 -7.80
N SER A 7 -4.60 17.13 -7.37
CA SER A 7 -3.84 16.36 -6.38
C SER A 7 -4.53 16.40 -5.02
N LEU A 8 -4.78 15.22 -4.46
CA LEU A 8 -5.29 15.03 -3.11
C LEU A 8 -4.17 14.80 -2.07
N THR A 9 -2.91 14.87 -2.50
CA THR A 9 -1.74 14.66 -1.62
C THR A 9 -1.71 15.69 -0.51
N GLN A 10 -1.47 15.26 0.72
CA GLN A 10 -1.36 16.12 1.88
C GLN A 10 -0.02 15.89 2.59
N ARG A 11 0.50 16.94 3.24
CA ARG A 11 1.71 16.81 4.06
C ARG A 11 1.49 15.86 5.25
N GLY A 12 0.30 15.90 5.85
CA GLY A 12 0.04 15.24 7.13
C GLY A 12 0.35 16.08 8.36
N PRO A 13 0.07 15.55 9.57
CA PRO A 13 0.24 16.26 10.83
C PRO A 13 1.69 16.74 11.05
N LEU A 14 1.86 17.92 11.66
CA LEU A 14 3.21 18.47 11.94
C LEU A 14 3.95 17.72 13.05
N HIS A 15 3.23 17.05 13.93
CA HIS A 15 3.77 16.32 15.07
C HIS A 15 4.06 14.83 14.78
N VAL A 16 3.87 14.40 13.53
CA VAL A 16 4.12 13.03 13.08
C VAL A 16 5.34 13.06 12.15
N SER A 17 6.27 12.13 12.36
CA SER A 17 7.49 11.96 11.58
C SER A 17 7.21 11.81 10.09
N GLY A 18 8.08 12.39 9.25
CA GLY A 18 7.98 12.33 7.79
C GLY A 18 6.99 13.32 7.17
N VAL A 19 6.77 13.17 5.87
CA VAL A 19 5.87 13.98 5.04
C VAL A 19 5.10 13.04 4.11
N GLY A 20 3.77 13.22 4.05
CA GLY A 20 2.90 12.35 3.27
C GLY A 20 2.12 11.33 4.11
N ASN A 21 2.03 11.57 5.42
CA ASN A 21 1.14 10.80 6.31
C ASN A 21 -0.28 11.37 6.26
N TYR A 22 -1.17 10.78 5.45
CA TYR A 22 -2.54 11.30 5.31
C TYR A 22 -3.53 10.21 4.95
N VAL A 23 -4.81 10.57 5.05
CA VAL A 23 -5.92 9.68 4.73
C VAL A 23 -6.79 10.31 3.66
N LEU A 24 -7.20 9.50 2.69
CA LEU A 24 -8.31 9.82 1.79
C LEU A 24 -9.48 8.90 2.11
N LYS A 25 -10.66 9.50 2.20
CA LYS A 25 -11.92 8.79 2.42
C LYS A 25 -12.67 8.71 1.10
N VAL A 26 -13.12 7.53 0.74
CA VAL A 26 -14.10 7.34 -0.34
C VAL A 26 -15.48 7.47 0.29
N LEU A 27 -16.25 8.43 -0.21
CA LEU A 27 -17.57 8.75 0.33
C LEU A 27 -18.68 8.29 -0.62
N SER A 28 -19.82 7.92 -0.04
CA SER A 28 -21.03 7.56 -0.79
C SER A 28 -21.58 8.77 -1.54
N ASN A 29 -21.99 8.56 -2.78
CA ASN A 29 -22.80 9.52 -3.52
C ASN A 29 -24.32 9.28 -3.32
N LYS A 30 -24.71 8.25 -2.56
CA LYS A 30 -26.10 7.84 -2.35
C LYS A 30 -26.73 8.46 -1.11
N THR A 31 -25.94 8.94 -0.16
CA THR A 31 -26.43 9.60 1.06
C THR A 31 -26.13 11.08 1.02
N GLN A 32 -27.03 11.89 1.59
CA GLN A 32 -26.91 13.35 1.61
C GLN A 32 -25.74 13.83 2.49
N GLU A 33 -25.33 13.01 3.46
CA GLU A 33 -24.21 13.29 4.38
C GLU A 33 -22.85 12.78 3.86
N GLY A 34 -22.84 11.94 2.82
CA GLY A 34 -21.62 11.37 2.23
C GLY A 34 -20.94 10.35 3.15
N ASP A 35 -21.58 9.19 3.33
CA ASP A 35 -21.11 8.13 4.24
C ASP A 35 -19.69 7.67 3.89
N HIS A 36 -18.85 7.41 4.89
CA HIS A 36 -17.50 6.92 4.68
C HIS A 36 -17.54 5.42 4.32
N LEU A 37 -17.18 5.09 3.08
CA LEU A 37 -17.29 3.74 2.53
C LEU A 37 -15.97 2.98 2.49
N PHE A 38 -14.85 3.69 2.35
CA PHE A 38 -13.54 3.05 2.21
C PHE A 38 -12.42 4.03 2.55
N THR A 39 -11.32 3.52 3.11
CA THR A 39 -10.17 4.34 3.51
C THR A 39 -8.92 4.04 2.68
N LEU A 40 -8.22 5.09 2.27
CA LEU A 40 -6.86 4.99 1.73
C LEU A 40 -5.90 5.66 2.73
N TYR A 41 -5.05 4.87 3.36
CA TYR A 41 -3.97 5.36 4.22
C TYR A 41 -2.70 5.55 3.41
N PHE A 42 -1.99 6.65 3.63
CA PHE A 42 -0.68 6.91 3.05
C PHE A 42 0.28 7.16 4.22
N LEU A 43 1.39 6.42 4.25
CA LEU A 43 2.42 6.52 5.28
C LEU A 43 3.77 6.80 4.62
N ASP A 44 4.53 7.71 5.23
CA ASP A 44 5.92 7.96 4.85
C ASP A 44 6.82 6.85 5.41
N SER A 45 7.37 6.00 4.55
CA SER A 45 8.31 4.94 4.95
C SER A 45 9.73 5.45 5.19
N GLY A 46 9.99 6.75 5.03
CA GLY A 46 11.32 7.33 5.08
C GLY A 46 12.13 7.03 3.81
N ALA A 47 13.45 7.21 3.90
CA ALA A 47 14.39 6.96 2.81
C ALA A 47 15.54 6.07 3.28
N TYR A 48 16.54 6.67 3.94
CA TYR A 48 17.69 5.98 4.50
C TYR A 48 17.88 6.41 5.95
N THR A 49 18.39 5.50 6.80
CA THR A 49 18.62 5.78 8.22
C THR A 49 19.76 6.78 8.45
N ASP A 50 20.69 6.87 7.51
CA ASP A 50 21.82 7.77 7.51
C ASP A 50 22.27 8.16 6.08
N ASP A 51 23.21 9.10 5.99
CA ASP A 51 23.78 9.57 4.72
C ASP A 51 24.63 8.51 3.98
N SER A 52 24.97 7.40 4.64
CA SER A 52 25.72 6.30 4.01
C SER A 52 24.85 5.50 3.04
N LYS A 53 23.51 5.64 3.14
CA LYS A 53 22.52 4.99 2.27
C LYS A 53 22.63 3.46 2.24
N LYS A 54 23.16 2.88 3.33
CA LYS A 54 23.32 1.43 3.47
C LYS A 54 22.08 0.73 3.99
N GLU A 55 21.29 1.45 4.80
CA GLU A 55 20.11 0.90 5.47
C GLU A 55 18.89 1.76 5.16
N TYR A 56 17.81 1.11 4.74
CA TYR A 56 16.54 1.77 4.50
C TYR A 56 15.88 2.18 5.81
N ASP A 57 15.29 3.35 5.80
CA ASP A 57 14.52 3.83 6.94
C ASP A 57 13.16 3.15 7.03
N PHE A 58 12.47 3.32 8.15
CA PHE A 58 11.21 2.64 8.47
C PHE A 58 10.14 3.59 9.01
N ILE A 59 8.89 3.18 8.88
CA ILE A 59 7.72 3.87 9.47
C ILE A 59 7.90 3.91 11.00
N LYS A 60 7.87 5.12 11.54
CA LYS A 60 8.16 5.43 12.95
C LYS A 60 6.97 5.16 13.87
N GLN A 61 7.25 5.01 15.17
CA GLN A 61 6.23 4.69 16.16
C GLN A 61 5.12 5.74 16.23
N ASP A 62 5.45 7.03 16.15
CA ASP A 62 4.46 8.12 16.14
C ASP A 62 3.52 8.07 14.92
N GLN A 63 4.00 7.59 13.77
CA GLN A 63 3.17 7.32 12.58
C GLN A 63 2.23 6.13 12.82
N LEU A 64 2.69 5.09 13.52
CA LEU A 64 1.86 3.93 13.89
C LEU A 64 0.80 4.31 14.92
N ASP A 65 1.15 5.12 15.93
CA ASP A 65 0.23 5.65 16.93
C ASP A 65 -0.83 6.55 16.28
N TRP A 66 -0.41 7.37 15.31
CA TRP A 66 -1.31 8.17 14.48
C TRP A 66 -2.24 7.29 13.63
N LEU A 67 -1.74 6.23 13.01
CA LEU A 67 -2.56 5.28 12.25
C LEU A 67 -3.63 4.64 13.13
N GLN A 68 -3.25 4.14 14.30
CA GLN A 68 -4.16 3.51 15.26
C GLN A 68 -5.26 4.48 15.71
N SER A 69 -4.87 5.70 16.11
CA SER A 69 -5.80 6.74 16.56
C SER A 69 -6.75 7.18 15.45
N THR A 70 -6.22 7.33 14.22
CA THR A 70 -7.00 7.72 13.05
C THR A 70 -8.01 6.63 12.68
N SER A 71 -7.58 5.38 12.63
CA SER A 71 -8.44 4.24 12.34
C SER A 71 -9.54 4.05 13.40
N ALA A 72 -9.21 4.20 14.69
CA ALA A 72 -10.19 4.15 15.77
C ALA A 72 -11.28 5.22 15.63
N SER A 73 -10.94 6.41 15.10
CA SER A 73 -11.92 7.46 14.84
C SER A 73 -12.98 7.11 13.79
N PHE A 74 -12.75 6.06 12.99
CA PHE A 74 -13.68 5.58 11.96
C PHE A 74 -14.60 4.45 12.43
N ALA A 75 -14.41 3.92 13.65
CA ALA A 75 -15.19 2.79 14.17
C ALA A 75 -16.67 3.12 14.44
N ASN A 76 -17.04 4.40 14.54
CA ASN A 76 -18.39 4.84 14.92
C ASN A 76 -19.22 5.43 13.75
N ILE A 77 -18.88 5.10 12.51
CA ILE A 77 -19.56 5.63 11.32
C ILE A 77 -20.79 4.76 11.01
N LYS A 78 -21.95 5.41 10.80
CA LYS A 78 -23.31 4.86 10.92
C LYS A 78 -23.79 3.87 9.84
N PHE A 79 -22.94 3.40 8.91
CA PHE A 79 -23.36 2.45 7.87
C PHE A 79 -22.72 1.09 8.06
N GLY A 80 -23.52 0.09 8.44
CA GLY A 80 -23.04 -1.24 8.83
C GLY A 80 -22.42 -1.23 10.23
N THR A 81 -22.45 -2.35 10.93
CA THR A 81 -21.93 -2.48 12.30
C THR A 81 -20.39 -2.47 12.39
N GLU A 82 -19.69 -2.14 11.32
CA GLU A 82 -18.26 -2.37 11.17
C GLU A 82 -17.53 -1.17 10.53
N LYS A 83 -16.28 -0.99 10.94
CA LYS A 83 -15.39 0.05 10.42
C LYS A 83 -15.14 -0.17 8.91
N PRO A 84 -15.12 0.88 8.07
CA PRO A 84 -14.84 0.75 6.64
C PRO A 84 -13.49 0.08 6.36
N ASN A 85 -13.46 -0.84 5.40
CA ASN A 85 -12.22 -1.46 4.94
C ASN A 85 -11.27 -0.45 4.31
N ALA A 86 -9.99 -0.82 4.24
CA ALA A 86 -8.93 0.08 3.83
C ALA A 86 -7.81 -0.58 3.02
N ILE A 87 -7.10 0.26 2.27
CA ILE A 87 -5.77 -0.03 1.72
C ILE A 87 -4.78 0.96 2.31
N ALA A 88 -3.59 0.48 2.69
CA ALA A 88 -2.48 1.33 3.11
C ALA A 88 -1.38 1.37 2.05
N TYR A 89 -0.79 2.53 1.83
CA TYR A 89 0.31 2.72 0.89
C TYR A 89 1.54 3.29 1.59
N PHE A 90 2.70 2.78 1.21
CA PHE A 90 4.02 3.27 1.58
C PHE A 90 5.00 3.03 0.44
N HIS A 91 6.11 3.76 0.37
CA HIS A 91 7.01 3.64 -0.78
C HIS A 91 7.93 2.42 -0.67
N ILE A 92 8.70 2.36 0.42
CA ILE A 92 9.66 1.29 0.73
C ILE A 92 8.87 0.12 1.35
N PRO A 93 9.03 -1.12 0.85
CA PRO A 93 8.34 -2.28 1.43
C PRO A 93 8.74 -2.49 2.90
N ILE A 94 7.78 -2.92 3.72
CA ILE A 94 8.06 -3.43 5.07
C ILE A 94 8.71 -4.81 4.98
N TRP A 95 9.37 -5.26 6.06
CA TRP A 95 10.08 -6.53 6.08
C TRP A 95 9.21 -7.72 5.66
N GLU A 96 7.92 -7.70 5.99
CA GLU A 96 6.96 -8.77 5.76
C GLU A 96 6.64 -9.05 4.28
N TYR A 97 7.11 -8.18 3.37
CA TYR A 97 7.14 -8.44 1.93
C TYR A 97 8.16 -9.51 1.54
N ASN A 98 9.14 -9.80 2.41
CA ASN A 98 10.03 -10.94 2.24
C ASN A 98 9.27 -12.26 2.44
N GLU A 99 9.72 -13.28 1.71
CA GLU A 99 9.32 -14.66 1.99
C GLU A 99 10.03 -15.10 3.27
N LYS A 100 9.28 -15.72 4.19
CA LYS A 100 9.87 -16.31 5.38
C LYS A 100 10.50 -17.64 4.98
N GLU A 101 11.72 -17.87 5.44
CA GLU A 101 12.42 -19.13 5.20
C GLU A 101 11.58 -20.29 5.75
N GLY A 102 11.36 -21.31 4.92
CA GLY A 102 10.53 -22.47 5.27
C GLY A 102 9.01 -22.27 5.11
N GLU A 103 8.53 -21.07 4.82
CA GLU A 103 7.12 -20.84 4.47
C GLU A 103 6.94 -20.85 2.95
N ILE A 104 6.07 -21.74 2.45
CA ILE A 104 5.59 -21.69 1.07
C ILE A 104 4.32 -20.83 1.07
N THR A 105 4.48 -19.52 0.90
CA THR A 105 3.36 -18.62 0.62
C THR A 105 3.33 -18.38 -0.90
N PRO A 106 2.30 -18.87 -1.63
CA PRO A 106 2.20 -18.61 -3.06
C PRO A 106 2.20 -17.11 -3.34
N ARG A 107 3.14 -16.65 -4.16
CA ARG A 107 3.12 -15.29 -4.68
C ARG A 107 2.14 -15.21 -5.83
N LEU A 108 1.38 -14.12 -5.84
CA LEU A 108 0.56 -13.75 -6.97
C LEU A 108 1.32 -12.76 -7.86
N GLY A 109 2.22 -13.31 -8.68
CA GLY A 109 3.13 -12.57 -9.56
C GLY A 109 4.59 -12.94 -9.35
N ASP A 110 5.51 -12.09 -9.79
CA ASP A 110 6.93 -12.38 -9.86
C ASP A 110 7.77 -11.48 -8.95
N LYS A 111 8.66 -12.10 -8.18
CA LYS A 111 9.80 -11.45 -7.54
C LYS A 111 11.00 -11.53 -8.49
N ARG A 112 11.56 -10.39 -8.87
CA ARG A 112 12.70 -10.30 -9.80
C ARG A 112 13.94 -9.63 -9.24
N GLU A 113 13.83 -9.09 -8.02
CA GLU A 113 14.95 -8.55 -7.27
C GLU A 113 14.76 -8.79 -5.76
N SER A 114 15.81 -8.55 -4.99
CA SER A 114 15.71 -8.57 -3.52
C SER A 114 14.75 -7.49 -3.04
N VAL A 115 14.06 -7.75 -1.94
CA VAL A 115 13.16 -6.77 -1.32
C VAL A 115 13.99 -5.73 -0.61
N SER A 116 13.85 -4.47 -1.00
CA SER A 116 14.53 -3.34 -0.36
C SER A 116 13.77 -2.87 0.88
N SER A 117 13.74 -3.69 1.92
CA SER A 117 13.08 -3.35 3.17
C SER A 117 14.08 -2.94 4.26
N PRO A 118 13.61 -2.29 5.33
CA PRO A 118 14.33 -2.24 6.60
C PRO A 118 14.64 -3.64 7.12
N LYS A 119 15.56 -3.74 8.09
CA LYS A 119 15.86 -5.01 8.77
C LYS A 119 14.62 -5.56 9.48
N GLU A 120 14.56 -6.88 9.58
CA GLU A 120 13.57 -7.56 10.42
C GLU A 120 13.51 -6.94 11.82
N GLY A 121 12.29 -6.68 12.31
CA GLY A 121 12.08 -6.11 13.65
C GLY A 121 12.48 -4.64 13.81
N ALA A 122 12.90 -3.93 12.75
CA ALA A 122 13.20 -2.50 12.83
C ALA A 122 11.99 -1.65 13.24
N ALA A 123 10.77 -2.09 12.88
CA ALA A 123 9.53 -1.48 13.30
C ALA A 123 8.41 -2.53 13.35
N LYS A 124 7.38 -2.28 14.17
CA LYS A 124 6.19 -3.15 14.33
C LYS A 124 5.06 -2.74 13.37
N VAL A 125 5.40 -2.51 12.11
CA VAL A 125 4.44 -1.97 11.13
C VAL A 125 3.33 -2.97 10.86
N PHE A 126 3.68 -4.21 10.51
CA PHE A 126 2.68 -5.22 10.19
C PHE A 126 1.79 -5.57 11.38
N ASP A 127 2.35 -5.64 12.59
CA ASP A 127 1.57 -5.82 13.82
C ASP A 127 0.57 -4.68 14.04
N SER A 128 0.97 -3.43 13.77
CA SER A 128 0.07 -2.27 13.88
C SER A 128 -1.04 -2.30 12.82
N ILE A 129 -0.71 -2.73 11.60
CA ILE A 129 -1.68 -2.93 10.51
C ILE A 129 -2.71 -4.01 10.88
N LYS A 130 -2.25 -5.13 11.46
CA LYS A 130 -3.15 -6.18 11.99
C LYS A 130 -4.03 -5.65 13.13
N ALA A 131 -3.44 -4.90 14.05
CA ALA A 131 -4.14 -4.40 15.23
C ALA A 131 -5.27 -3.42 14.89
N VAL A 132 -5.12 -2.61 13.83
CA VAL A 132 -6.22 -1.75 13.38
C VAL A 132 -7.33 -2.59 12.72
N GLY A 133 -7.01 -3.56 11.87
CA GLY A 133 -7.97 -4.54 11.37
C GLY A 133 -8.91 -4.08 10.23
N ASP A 134 -8.93 -2.80 9.87
CA ASP A 134 -9.58 -2.28 8.64
C ASP A 134 -8.74 -2.49 7.39
N ILE A 135 -7.41 -2.53 7.51
CA ILE A 135 -6.51 -2.64 6.36
C ILE A 135 -6.49 -4.08 5.85
N LYS A 136 -6.93 -4.28 4.60
CA LYS A 136 -6.99 -5.60 3.94
C LYS A 136 -5.87 -5.78 2.92
N VAL A 137 -5.34 -4.67 2.42
CA VAL A 137 -4.26 -4.66 1.43
C VAL A 137 -3.25 -3.58 1.78
N THR A 138 -1.98 -3.85 1.54
CA THR A 138 -0.96 -2.82 1.48
C THR A 138 -0.35 -2.74 0.08
N GLY A 139 -0.03 -1.53 -0.35
CA GLY A 139 0.62 -1.25 -1.64
C GLY A 139 1.99 -0.62 -1.43
N CYS A 140 3.02 -1.16 -2.09
CA CYS A 140 4.36 -0.58 -2.09
C CYS A 140 4.96 -0.40 -3.50
N GLY A 141 6.12 0.24 -3.56
CA GLY A 141 6.91 0.39 -4.76
C GLY A 141 8.39 0.19 -4.46
N HIS A 142 9.22 1.16 -4.84
CA HIS A 142 10.67 1.21 -4.62
C HIS A 142 11.48 0.16 -5.40
N ASP A 143 11.10 -1.11 -5.35
CA ASP A 143 11.67 -2.18 -6.17
C ASP A 143 10.94 -2.23 -7.53
N HIS A 144 11.57 -1.72 -8.58
CA HIS A 144 10.90 -1.43 -9.86
C HIS A 144 10.63 -2.67 -10.72
N VAL A 145 11.21 -3.82 -10.42
CA VAL A 145 11.01 -5.06 -11.15
C VAL A 145 10.31 -6.14 -10.34
N ASN A 146 10.12 -5.95 -9.02
CA ASN A 146 9.20 -6.74 -8.22
C ASN A 146 7.74 -6.40 -8.54
N ASP A 147 6.93 -7.44 -8.75
CA ASP A 147 5.51 -7.29 -9.05
C ASP A 147 4.73 -8.56 -8.66
N TYR A 148 4.53 -8.69 -7.34
CA TYR A 148 3.74 -9.75 -6.74
C TYR A 148 2.85 -9.23 -5.61
N CYS A 149 1.84 -10.02 -5.26
CA CYS A 149 1.18 -9.95 -3.96
C CYS A 149 1.52 -11.18 -3.12
N LEU A 150 1.52 -11.01 -1.81
CA LEU A 150 1.72 -12.08 -0.85
C LEU A 150 0.69 -11.94 0.28
N ASP A 151 0.01 -13.04 0.62
CA ASP A 151 -0.92 -13.09 1.76
C ASP A 151 -0.13 -13.28 3.06
N ARG A 152 -0.23 -12.32 3.98
CA ARG A 152 0.23 -12.44 5.36
C ARG A 152 -0.97 -12.30 6.28
N ASP A 153 -1.31 -13.36 7.01
CA ASP A 153 -2.38 -13.37 8.02
C ASP A 153 -3.72 -12.79 7.50
N GLY A 154 -4.07 -13.02 6.24
CA GLY A 154 -5.30 -12.48 5.61
C GLY A 154 -5.18 -11.05 5.11
N ILE A 155 -3.98 -10.47 5.09
CA ILE A 155 -3.67 -9.14 4.56
C ILE A 155 -2.74 -9.28 3.36
N PHE A 156 -3.18 -8.79 2.21
CA PHE A 156 -2.39 -8.86 0.98
C PHE A 156 -1.35 -7.75 0.92
N LEU A 157 -0.08 -8.11 0.83
CA LEU A 157 1.06 -7.21 0.67
C LEU A 157 1.47 -7.19 -0.81
N CYS A 158 1.28 -6.07 -1.50
CA CYS A 158 1.34 -6.02 -2.96
C CYS A 158 2.25 -4.92 -3.51
N TYR A 159 3.12 -5.28 -4.46
CA TYR A 159 3.84 -4.29 -5.27
C TYR A 159 2.90 -3.64 -6.30
N GLY A 160 3.03 -2.32 -6.48
CA GLY A 160 2.26 -1.54 -7.45
C GLY A 160 2.70 -1.69 -8.90
N GLY A 161 3.83 -2.38 -9.15
CA GLY A 161 4.47 -2.47 -10.46
C GLY A 161 5.29 -1.21 -10.78
N GLY A 162 6.45 -1.39 -11.43
CA GLY A 162 7.39 -0.32 -11.78
C GLY A 162 6.88 0.65 -12.84
N SER A 163 5.88 1.47 -12.49
CA SER A 163 5.13 2.37 -13.38
C SER A 163 5.89 3.65 -13.75
N GLY A 164 6.78 4.14 -12.87
CA GLY A 164 7.50 5.39 -13.08
C GLY A 164 8.53 5.32 -14.20
N LEU A 165 8.56 6.32 -15.09
CA LEU A 165 9.49 6.36 -16.23
C LEU A 165 10.90 6.84 -15.86
N SER A 166 11.05 7.58 -14.76
CA SER A 166 12.33 8.19 -14.33
C SER A 166 13.25 7.22 -13.58
N GLY A 167 12.73 6.08 -13.13
CA GLY A 167 13.50 5.05 -12.42
C GLY A 167 14.05 3.99 -13.37
N TYR A 168 14.86 3.06 -12.85
CA TYR A 168 15.26 1.88 -13.62
C TYR A 168 14.05 1.01 -14.00
N GLY A 169 14.24 0.12 -14.97
CA GLY A 169 13.24 -0.83 -15.43
C GLY A 169 13.89 -1.93 -16.24
N ALA A 170 13.12 -2.97 -16.57
CA ALA A 170 13.64 -4.19 -17.20
C ALA A 170 12.97 -4.49 -18.56
N SER A 171 12.48 -3.46 -19.25
CA SER A 171 11.87 -3.63 -20.58
C SER A 171 12.83 -4.24 -21.60
N HIS A 172 14.13 -3.92 -21.49
CA HIS A 172 15.19 -4.45 -22.35
C HIS A 172 15.41 -5.97 -22.23
N ILE A 173 14.90 -6.61 -21.17
CA ILE A 173 14.90 -8.08 -20.99
C ILE A 173 13.49 -8.66 -21.00
N GLY A 174 12.54 -7.99 -21.66
CA GLY A 174 11.16 -8.48 -21.80
C GLY A 174 10.30 -8.32 -20.54
N TRP A 175 10.67 -7.42 -19.62
CA TRP A 175 9.86 -7.08 -18.45
C TRP A 175 9.31 -5.66 -18.57
N PRO A 176 8.20 -5.46 -19.32
CA PRO A 176 7.65 -4.13 -19.54
C PRO A 176 7.19 -3.50 -18.22
N ARG A 177 7.22 -2.16 -18.16
CA ARG A 177 6.61 -1.44 -17.03
C ARG A 177 5.13 -1.79 -16.90
N ARG A 178 4.57 -1.57 -15.74
CA ARG A 178 3.16 -1.87 -15.47
C ARG A 178 2.65 -1.12 -14.26
N ALA A 179 1.35 -1.03 -14.15
CA ALA A 179 0.65 -0.56 -12.96
C ALA A 179 -0.33 -1.63 -12.49
N ARG A 180 -0.41 -1.81 -11.18
CA ARG A 180 -1.46 -2.57 -10.53
C ARG A 180 -2.73 -1.74 -10.43
N ILE A 181 -3.85 -2.35 -10.79
CA ILE A 181 -5.18 -1.75 -10.68
C ILE A 181 -5.92 -2.42 -9.54
N TRP A 182 -6.67 -1.64 -8.79
CA TRP A 182 -7.57 -2.08 -7.73
C TRP A 182 -9.00 -1.82 -8.15
N GLU A 183 -9.83 -2.84 -8.13
CA GLU A 183 -11.28 -2.70 -8.21
C GLU A 183 -11.85 -3.02 -6.84
N ILE A 184 -12.52 -2.01 -6.26
CA ILE A 184 -13.08 -2.06 -4.92
C ILE A 184 -14.60 -2.07 -5.08
N SER A 185 -15.22 -3.15 -4.64
CA SER A 185 -16.66 -3.39 -4.74
C SER A 185 -17.28 -3.55 -3.36
N ASP A 186 -18.60 -3.41 -3.28
CA ASP A 186 -19.38 -3.60 -2.04
C ASP A 186 -18.80 -2.86 -0.83
N PHE A 187 -18.42 -1.59 -1.04
CA PHE A 187 -17.85 -0.73 0.01
C PHE A 187 -16.60 -1.31 0.66
N GLY A 188 -15.78 -2.01 -0.14
CA GLY A 188 -14.59 -2.70 0.34
C GLY A 188 -14.85 -4.12 0.82
N GLY A 189 -16.06 -4.64 0.69
CA GLY A 189 -16.39 -6.04 0.92
C GLY A 189 -15.69 -6.99 -0.07
N SER A 190 -15.37 -6.52 -1.27
CA SER A 190 -14.50 -7.26 -2.19
C SER A 190 -13.44 -6.37 -2.81
N ILE A 191 -12.22 -6.92 -2.91
CA ILE A 191 -11.10 -6.27 -3.60
C ILE A 191 -10.55 -7.23 -4.65
N GLN A 192 -10.57 -6.75 -5.89
CA GLN A 192 -9.97 -7.42 -7.04
C GLN A 192 -8.79 -6.59 -7.56
N THR A 193 -7.85 -7.27 -8.21
CA THR A 193 -6.67 -6.63 -8.77
C THR A 193 -6.24 -7.30 -10.06
N TRP A 194 -5.62 -6.51 -10.94
CA TRP A 194 -4.92 -6.98 -12.13
C TRP A 194 -3.78 -6.01 -12.42
N LYS A 195 -2.99 -6.32 -13.45
CA LYS A 195 -1.92 -5.44 -13.91
C LYS A 195 -2.22 -4.94 -15.31
N ARG A 196 -1.79 -3.73 -15.62
CA ARG A 196 -1.80 -3.14 -16.96
C ARG A 196 -0.36 -2.91 -17.39
N LEU A 197 0.04 -3.56 -18.47
CA LEU A 197 1.38 -3.39 -19.04
C LEU A 197 1.50 -2.03 -19.74
N TYR A 198 2.69 -1.45 -19.72
CA TYR A 198 3.03 -0.27 -20.51
C TYR A 198 3.42 -0.73 -21.92
N ASP A 199 2.41 -1.12 -22.69
CA ASP A 199 2.47 -1.42 -24.12
C ASP A 199 1.38 -0.64 -24.86
N GLU A 200 1.28 -0.80 -26.18
CA GLU A 200 0.34 -0.05 -27.02
C GLU A 200 -1.14 -0.27 -26.66
N ARG A 201 -1.48 -1.38 -25.99
CA ARG A 201 -2.86 -1.78 -25.69
C ARG A 201 -3.19 -1.71 -24.21
N LEU A 202 -2.24 -1.31 -23.37
CA LEU A 202 -2.31 -1.44 -21.93
C LEU A 202 -2.76 -2.85 -21.53
N THR A 203 -2.07 -3.87 -22.04
CA THR A 203 -2.48 -5.28 -21.90
C THR A 203 -2.76 -5.61 -20.44
N MET A 204 -3.94 -6.21 -20.20
CA MET A 204 -4.35 -6.69 -18.87
C MET A 204 -3.78 -8.08 -18.64
N ILE A 205 -3.17 -8.30 -17.47
CA ILE A 205 -2.69 -9.62 -17.03
C ILE A 205 -3.00 -9.84 -15.55
N ASP A 206 -2.94 -11.10 -15.12
CA ASP A 206 -2.96 -11.53 -13.72
C ASP A 206 -4.18 -11.01 -12.91
N PHE A 207 -5.38 -11.16 -13.46
CA PHE A 207 -6.62 -10.85 -12.71
C PHE A 207 -6.80 -11.79 -11.52
N GLN A 208 -7.09 -11.22 -10.35
CA GLN A 208 -7.17 -11.91 -9.07
C GLN A 208 -8.23 -11.26 -8.17
N THR A 209 -8.98 -12.09 -7.44
CA THR A 209 -9.75 -11.65 -6.27
C THR A 209 -8.91 -11.89 -5.03
N ILE A 210 -8.57 -10.84 -4.29
CA ILE A 210 -7.67 -10.92 -3.13
C ILE A 210 -8.38 -10.63 -1.80
N TYR A 211 -9.65 -10.21 -1.83
CA TYR A 211 -10.43 -10.04 -0.60
C TYR A 211 -11.92 -10.25 -0.89
N LEU A 212 -12.59 -10.94 0.04
CA LEU A 212 -14.02 -11.29 0.07
C LEU A 212 -14.53 -11.28 1.51
#